data_AF-A0A939V218-F1
#
_entry.id   AF-A0A939V218-F1
#
_cell.length_a   1.000
_cell.length_b   1.000
_cell.length_c   1.000
_cell.angle_alpha   90.00
_cell.angle_beta   90.00
_cell.angle_gamma   90.00
#
_symmetry.space_group_name_H-M   'P 1'
#
loop_
_entity.id
_entity.type
_entity.pdbx_description
1 polymer ?
#
loop_
_entity_poly.entity_id
_entity_poly.type
_entity_poly.pdbx_seq_one_letter_code
_entity_poly.pdbx_strand_id
1 'polypeptide(L)'
;MSINSNYPAAGAPQGYPEQERQKSLEECARLNAHFGPKLPLFLEYEKSIETIIKYSRTSIAPLIWGIIVNVLSTGILFSVILAGVRIKKRIRDLEDILSGVDEDVWPTLLVLGAIFLLSYALIAIFIIKKVTRKKRILQIREEANRLSLELKQLYRDYGFCPLGPELTDPRIISSLASIIQSGRAVEFRQAIDLFYRDMRVNYNRIQNLRSETLRAAGPDPSGEPPFFSVAKLFFR
;
A
#
# COMPACT_ATOMS: atom_id res chain seq x y z
N MET A 1 -32.02 -67.51 -11.67
CA MET A 1 -31.97 -67.06 -10.26
C MET A 1 -32.21 -65.56 -10.24
N SER A 2 -33.40 -65.16 -9.79
CA SER A 2 -33.82 -63.78 -9.59
C SER A 2 -33.23 -63.26 -8.27
N ILE A 3 -32.41 -62.21 -8.33
CA ILE A 3 -32.11 -61.40 -7.14
C ILE A 3 -33.12 -60.26 -7.12
N ASN A 4 -34.05 -60.41 -6.20
CA ASN A 4 -34.96 -59.39 -5.75
C ASN A 4 -34.16 -58.45 -4.84
N SER A 5 -33.94 -57.21 -5.24
CA SER A 5 -33.45 -56.16 -4.34
C SER A 5 -34.36 -54.95 -4.44
N ASN A 6 -35.52 -55.08 -3.79
CA ASN A 6 -36.26 -53.97 -3.19
C ASN A 6 -35.31 -53.22 -2.23
N TYR A 7 -34.54 -52.27 -2.78
CA TYR A 7 -34.16 -51.09 -2.03
C TYR A 7 -35.12 -49.99 -2.46
N PRO A 8 -36.00 -49.47 -1.58
CA PRO A 8 -36.59 -48.19 -1.87
C PRO A 8 -35.44 -47.20 -1.97
N ALA A 9 -35.34 -46.52 -3.12
CA ALA A 9 -34.54 -45.31 -3.22
C ALA A 9 -34.97 -44.43 -2.05
N ALA A 10 -34.08 -44.26 -1.07
CA ALA A 10 -34.28 -43.31 0.01
C ALA A 10 -34.54 -41.97 -0.69
N GLY A 11 -35.80 -41.53 -0.67
CA GLY A 11 -36.20 -40.29 -1.28
C GLY A 11 -35.38 -39.20 -0.63
N ALA A 12 -34.38 -38.70 -1.36
CA ALA A 12 -33.76 -37.43 -1.03
C ALA A 12 -34.93 -36.43 -0.98
N PRO A 13 -35.22 -35.84 0.18
CA PRO A 13 -36.37 -34.97 0.30
C PRO A 13 -36.20 -33.79 -0.68
N GLN A 14 -37.12 -33.69 -1.65
CA GLN A 14 -37.11 -32.78 -2.81
C GLN A 14 -37.26 -31.28 -2.44
N GLY A 15 -36.79 -30.84 -1.26
CA GLY A 15 -36.89 -29.45 -0.81
C GLY A 15 -35.70 -28.91 -0.01
N TYR A 16 -34.72 -29.73 0.34
CA TYR A 16 -33.58 -29.31 1.18
C TYR A 16 -32.63 -28.30 0.47
N PRO A 17 -32.25 -28.49 -0.80
CA PRO A 17 -31.36 -27.55 -1.49
C PRO A 17 -32.01 -26.18 -1.70
N GLU A 18 -33.32 -26.14 -1.91
CA GLU A 18 -34.08 -24.91 -2.16
C GLU A 18 -34.20 -24.06 -0.87
N GLN A 19 -34.46 -24.71 0.27
CA GLN A 19 -34.57 -24.05 1.57
C GLN A 19 -33.22 -23.51 2.07
N GLU A 20 -32.13 -24.27 1.91
CA GLU A 20 -30.79 -23.81 2.30
C GLU A 20 -30.29 -22.65 1.41
N ARG A 21 -30.59 -22.71 0.11
CA ARG A 21 -30.30 -21.61 -0.82
C ARG A 21 -31.06 -20.35 -0.41
N GLN A 22 -32.34 -20.48 -0.06
CA GLN A 22 -33.16 -19.36 0.38
C GLN A 22 -32.63 -18.73 1.69
N LYS A 23 -32.23 -19.54 2.68
CA LYS A 23 -31.59 -19.05 3.90
C LYS A 23 -30.30 -18.29 3.60
N SER A 24 -29.48 -18.80 2.69
CA SER A 24 -28.22 -18.13 2.30
C SER A 24 -28.49 -16.80 1.58
N LEU A 25 -29.53 -16.72 0.75
CA LEU A 25 -29.95 -15.47 0.10
C LEU A 25 -30.50 -14.44 1.10
N GLU A 26 -31.31 -14.86 2.06
CA GLU A 26 -31.83 -13.99 3.13
C GLU A 26 -30.70 -13.45 4.02
N GLU A 27 -29.71 -14.27 4.31
CA GLU A 27 -28.50 -13.83 5.03
C GLU A 27 -27.67 -12.86 4.18
N CYS A 28 -27.48 -13.12 2.87
CA CYS A 28 -26.86 -12.15 1.95
C CYS A 28 -27.61 -10.81 1.91
N ALA A 29 -28.95 -10.83 1.95
CA ALA A 29 -29.75 -9.62 2.00
C ALA A 29 -29.54 -8.86 3.31
N ARG A 30 -29.47 -9.56 4.45
CA ARG A 30 -29.15 -8.97 5.76
C ARG A 30 -27.75 -8.38 5.81
N LEU A 31 -26.75 -9.09 5.29
CA LEU A 31 -25.38 -8.60 5.16
C LEU A 31 -25.32 -7.35 4.29
N ASN A 32 -26.00 -7.34 3.13
CA ASN A 32 -26.05 -6.17 2.26
C ASN A 32 -26.79 -4.99 2.90
N ALA A 33 -27.84 -5.24 3.67
CA ALA A 33 -28.53 -4.17 4.41
C ALA A 33 -27.64 -3.53 5.49
N HIS A 34 -26.80 -4.34 6.15
CA HIS A 34 -25.87 -3.87 7.19
C HIS A 34 -24.62 -3.19 6.62
N PHE A 35 -23.90 -3.86 5.73
CA PHE A 35 -22.63 -3.39 5.18
C PHE A 35 -22.79 -2.45 3.97
N GLY A 36 -23.86 -2.62 3.19
CA GLY A 36 -24.09 -1.87 1.94
C GLY A 36 -24.06 -0.35 2.09
N PRO A 37 -24.80 0.24 3.05
CA PRO A 37 -24.75 1.69 3.30
C PRO A 37 -23.37 2.22 3.68
N LYS A 38 -22.46 1.34 4.12
CA LYS A 38 -21.10 1.66 4.56
C LYS A 38 -20.04 1.39 3.48
N LEU A 39 -20.43 1.07 2.24
CA LEU A 39 -19.49 0.93 1.13
C LEU A 39 -18.47 2.09 0.99
N PRO A 40 -18.84 3.39 1.17
CA PRO A 40 -17.88 4.48 1.11
C PRO A 40 -16.72 4.33 2.12
N LEU A 41 -16.99 3.78 3.31
CA LEU A 41 -16.00 3.53 4.36
C LEU A 41 -14.95 2.52 3.90
N PHE A 42 -15.39 1.42 3.26
CA PHE A 42 -14.50 0.40 2.70
C PHE A 42 -13.59 1.00 1.60
N LEU A 43 -14.16 1.82 0.71
CA LEU A 43 -13.40 2.45 -0.39
C LEU A 43 -12.40 3.48 0.12
N GLU A 44 -12.76 4.27 1.13
CA GLU A 44 -11.87 5.26 1.74
C GLU A 44 -10.72 4.60 2.49
N TYR A 45 -11.00 3.50 3.19
CA TYR A 45 -9.98 2.67 3.82
C TYR A 45 -9.01 2.10 2.77
N GLU A 46 -9.52 1.50 1.70
CA GLU A 46 -8.73 0.94 0.61
C GLU A 46 -7.82 2.00 -0.05
N LYS A 47 -8.36 3.19 -0.32
CA LYS A 47 -7.64 4.32 -0.90
C LYS A 47 -6.53 4.83 0.04
N SER A 48 -6.80 4.86 1.35
CA SER A 48 -5.81 5.26 2.36
C SER A 48 -4.62 4.32 2.38
N ILE A 49 -4.88 3.00 2.40
CA ILE A 49 -3.84 1.97 2.34
C ILE A 49 -3.05 2.06 1.03
N GLU A 50 -3.72 2.22 -0.11
CA GLU A 50 -3.04 2.34 -1.40
C GLU A 50 -2.13 3.57 -1.45
N THR A 51 -2.60 4.69 -0.90
CA THR A 51 -1.82 5.92 -0.84
C THR A 51 -0.57 5.74 0.02
N ILE A 52 -0.68 5.05 1.16
CA ILE A 52 0.46 4.71 2.01
C ILE A 52 1.44 3.79 1.27
N ILE A 53 0.96 2.74 0.60
CA ILE A 53 1.80 1.81 -0.16
C ILE A 53 2.53 2.56 -1.29
N LYS A 54 1.82 3.36 -2.09
CA LYS A 54 2.40 4.18 -3.16
C LYS A 54 3.50 5.09 -2.64
N TYR A 55 3.28 5.72 -1.49
CA TYR A 55 4.26 6.61 -0.92
C TYR A 55 5.42 5.90 -0.19
N SER A 56 5.24 4.67 0.30
CA SER A 56 6.34 3.90 0.87
C SER A 56 7.33 3.39 -0.18
N ARG A 57 6.90 3.18 -1.43
CA ARG A 57 7.74 2.61 -2.52
C ARG A 57 8.62 3.61 -3.25
N THR A 58 8.31 4.90 -3.20
CA THR A 58 9.12 5.95 -3.86
C THR A 58 10.53 6.07 -3.29
N SER A 59 11.50 5.98 -4.19
CA SER A 59 12.94 5.81 -3.93
C SER A 59 13.64 7.00 -3.25
N ILE A 60 14.68 6.66 -2.48
CA ILE A 60 15.64 7.59 -1.82
C ILE A 60 16.75 8.02 -2.81
N ALA A 61 16.81 7.44 -4.01
CA ALA A 61 17.87 7.67 -5.00
C ALA A 61 18.22 9.16 -5.27
N PRO A 62 17.26 10.11 -5.36
CA PRO A 62 17.60 11.52 -5.58
C PRO A 62 18.38 12.15 -4.41
N LEU A 63 18.14 11.70 -3.17
CA LEU A 63 18.90 12.16 -2.00
C LEU A 63 20.34 11.67 -2.05
N ILE A 64 20.53 10.38 -2.36
CA ILE A 64 21.87 9.77 -2.42
C ILE A 64 22.69 10.44 -3.52
N TRP A 65 22.07 10.70 -4.68
CA TRP A 65 22.73 11.43 -5.77
C TRP A 65 23.11 12.86 -5.36
N GLY A 66 22.20 13.59 -4.71
CA GLY A 66 22.49 14.93 -4.19
C GLY A 66 23.65 14.94 -3.20
N ILE A 67 23.73 13.97 -2.29
CA ILE A 67 24.84 13.82 -1.34
C ILE A 67 26.17 13.55 -2.06
N ILE A 68 26.18 12.63 -3.04
CA ILE A 68 27.40 12.29 -3.80
C ILE A 68 27.94 13.52 -4.54
N VAL A 69 27.07 14.26 -5.25
CA VAL A 69 27.45 15.47 -5.98
C VAL A 69 27.99 16.55 -5.04
N ASN A 70 27.40 16.69 -3.85
CA ASN A 70 27.84 17.66 -2.86
C ASN A 70 29.22 17.31 -2.25
N VAL A 71 29.47 16.03 -1.93
CA VAL A 71 30.78 15.57 -1.44
C VAL A 71 31.87 15.76 -2.50
N LEU A 72 31.58 15.42 -3.77
CA LEU A 72 32.54 15.60 -4.87
C LEU A 72 32.85 17.07 -5.13
N SER A 73 31.84 17.92 -5.22
CA SER A 73 32.04 19.38 -5.44
C SER A 73 32.79 20.04 -4.28
N THR A 74 32.50 19.65 -3.03
CA THR A 74 33.25 20.12 -1.84
C THR A 74 34.71 19.67 -1.89
N GLY A 75 34.98 18.42 -2.27
CA GLY A 75 36.33 17.89 -2.40
C GLY A 75 37.16 18.63 -3.46
N ILE A 76 36.53 18.97 -4.59
CA ILE A 76 37.17 19.75 -5.66
C ILE A 76 37.43 21.18 -5.17
N LEU A 77 36.44 21.86 -4.57
CA LEU A 77 36.61 23.19 -3.98
C LEU A 77 37.74 23.23 -2.95
N PHE A 78 37.78 22.25 -2.04
CA PHE A 78 38.82 22.14 -1.02
C PHE A 78 40.21 21.90 -1.64
N SER A 79 40.29 21.08 -2.69
CA SER A 79 41.55 20.81 -3.41
C SER A 79 42.03 22.04 -4.17
N VAL A 80 41.14 22.82 -4.79
CA VAL A 80 41.45 24.08 -5.47
C VAL A 80 41.91 25.14 -4.45
N ILE A 81 41.26 25.25 -3.30
CA ILE A 81 41.69 26.16 -2.23
C ILE A 81 43.06 25.74 -1.66
N LEU A 82 43.28 24.45 -1.39
CA LEU A 82 44.59 23.97 -0.90
C LEU A 82 45.70 24.13 -1.92
N ALA A 83 45.42 23.87 -3.21
CA ALA A 83 46.35 24.13 -4.30
C ALA A 83 46.65 25.63 -4.37
N GLY A 84 45.63 26.49 -4.34
CA GLY A 84 45.76 27.94 -4.28
C GLY A 84 46.53 28.45 -3.06
N VAL A 85 46.37 27.83 -1.88
CA VAL A 85 47.10 28.18 -0.64
C VAL A 85 48.54 27.68 -0.67
N ARG A 86 48.82 26.48 -1.19
CA ARG A 86 50.19 25.99 -1.40
C ARG A 86 50.92 26.82 -2.46
N ILE A 87 50.22 27.20 -3.51
CA ILE A 87 50.69 28.12 -4.54
C ILE A 87 50.92 29.49 -3.92
N LYS A 88 50.00 30.06 -3.13
CA LYS A 88 50.20 31.37 -2.44
C LYS A 88 51.33 31.35 -1.38
N LYS A 89 51.58 30.20 -0.75
CA LYS A 89 52.68 30.00 0.20
C LYS A 89 54.04 29.85 -0.52
N ARG A 90 54.05 29.29 -1.74
CA ARG A 90 55.22 29.31 -2.64
C ARG A 90 55.39 30.63 -3.41
N ILE A 91 54.31 31.34 -3.73
CA ILE A 91 54.31 32.63 -4.43
C ILE A 91 54.83 33.73 -3.52
N ARG A 92 54.70 33.64 -2.20
CA ARG A 92 55.37 34.60 -1.30
C ARG A 92 56.90 34.53 -1.38
N ASP A 93 57.44 33.42 -1.88
CA ASP A 93 58.86 33.24 -2.20
C ASP A 93 59.14 33.40 -3.71
N LEU A 94 58.13 33.66 -4.54
CA LEU A 94 58.19 33.69 -6.02
C LEU A 94 57.43 34.89 -6.62
N GLU A 95 57.21 35.95 -5.84
CA GLU A 95 56.51 37.18 -6.24
C GLU A 95 57.35 38.01 -7.24
N ASP A 96 58.61 37.64 -7.44
CA ASP A 96 59.53 38.27 -8.39
C ASP A 96 59.59 37.60 -9.78
N ILE A 97 58.91 36.46 -10.04
CA ILE A 97 59.13 35.70 -11.31
C ILE A 97 57.88 35.45 -12.17
N LEU A 98 56.64 35.46 -11.67
CA LEU A 98 55.47 35.08 -12.48
C LEU A 98 54.29 36.04 -12.35
N SER A 99 54.39 37.16 -13.06
CA SER A 99 53.28 37.95 -13.61
C SER A 99 52.45 37.17 -14.65
N GLY A 100 52.05 35.94 -14.33
CA GLY A 100 51.42 35.02 -15.28
C GLY A 100 50.60 33.90 -14.65
N VAL A 101 49.98 34.14 -13.50
CA VAL A 101 49.05 33.16 -12.89
C VAL A 101 47.62 33.48 -13.36
N ASP A 102 47.25 32.78 -14.42
CA ASP A 102 45.97 32.62 -15.13
C ASP A 102 44.71 33.32 -14.58
N GLU A 103 44.12 34.19 -15.42
CA GLU A 103 42.80 34.81 -15.25
C GLU A 103 41.63 33.79 -15.24
N ASP A 104 41.88 32.52 -15.59
CA ASP A 104 40.85 31.47 -15.76
C ASP A 104 40.39 30.76 -14.46
N VAL A 105 41.04 31.04 -13.33
CA VAL A 105 40.71 30.40 -12.03
C VAL A 105 39.44 30.98 -11.41
N TRP A 106 39.20 32.29 -11.59
CA TRP A 106 38.05 33.00 -11.03
C TRP A 106 36.70 32.56 -11.63
N PRO A 107 36.55 32.43 -12.95
CA PRO A 107 35.33 31.88 -13.56
C PRO A 107 35.03 30.46 -13.07
N THR A 108 36.07 29.62 -12.94
CA THR A 108 35.94 28.24 -12.48
C THR A 108 35.44 28.15 -11.03
N LEU A 109 35.94 29.01 -10.14
CA LEU A 109 35.48 29.11 -8.76
C LEU A 109 34.01 29.59 -8.66
N LEU A 110 33.61 30.57 -9.49
CA LEU A 110 32.23 31.05 -9.54
C LEU A 110 31.26 29.96 -10.01
N VAL A 111 31.63 29.19 -11.05
CA VAL A 111 30.82 28.08 -11.55
C VAL A 111 30.71 26.96 -10.51
N LEU A 112 31.79 26.59 -9.83
CA LEU A 112 31.75 25.61 -8.74
C LEU A 112 30.90 26.09 -7.56
N GLY A 113 31.00 27.36 -7.18
CA GLY A 113 30.16 27.97 -6.15
C GLY A 113 28.67 27.94 -6.50
N ALA A 114 28.33 28.23 -7.76
CA ALA A 114 26.96 28.15 -8.25
C ALA A 114 26.42 26.70 -8.24
N ILE A 115 27.20 25.73 -8.71
CA ILE A 115 26.84 24.30 -8.68
C ILE A 115 26.64 23.83 -7.23
N PHE A 116 27.51 24.26 -6.32
CA PHE A 116 27.40 23.93 -4.90
C PHE A 116 26.10 24.47 -4.29
N LEU A 117 25.78 25.75 -4.51
CA LEU A 117 24.53 26.36 -4.04
C LEU A 117 23.28 25.64 -4.61
N LEU A 118 23.32 25.29 -5.90
CA LEU A 118 22.22 24.60 -6.57
C LEU A 118 22.05 23.18 -6.02
N SER A 119 23.15 22.48 -5.73
CA SER A 119 23.12 21.16 -5.06
C SER A 119 22.52 21.24 -3.65
N TYR A 120 22.86 22.29 -2.89
CA TYR A 120 22.35 22.51 -1.54
C TYR A 120 20.84 22.82 -1.58
N ALA A 121 20.39 23.64 -2.53
CA ALA A 121 18.98 23.93 -2.75
C ALA A 121 18.18 22.66 -3.11
N LEU A 122 18.72 21.78 -3.98
CA LEU A 122 18.08 20.51 -4.33
C LEU A 122 17.97 19.56 -3.13
N ILE A 123 19.02 19.48 -2.30
CA ILE A 123 19.00 18.69 -1.05
C ILE A 123 17.97 19.26 -0.09
N ALA A 124 17.94 20.58 0.09
CA ALA A 124 16.97 21.25 0.97
C ALA A 124 15.53 20.99 0.52
N ILE A 125 15.21 21.14 -0.77
CA ILE A 125 13.90 20.82 -1.34
C ILE A 125 13.53 19.35 -1.10
N PHE A 126 14.49 18.43 -1.26
CA PHE A 126 14.24 17.01 -1.01
C PHE A 126 13.97 16.74 0.47
N ILE A 127 14.73 17.33 1.40
CA ILE A 127 14.53 17.18 2.84
C ILE A 127 13.15 17.73 3.23
N ILE A 128 12.80 18.94 2.79
CA ILE A 128 11.50 19.56 3.03
C ILE A 128 10.38 18.64 2.49
N LYS A 129 10.50 18.16 1.25
CA LYS A 129 9.55 17.24 0.65
C LYS A 129 9.44 15.94 1.45
N LYS A 130 10.54 15.39 1.97
CA LYS A 130 10.57 14.18 2.80
C LYS A 130 9.87 14.40 4.15
N VAL A 131 10.10 15.53 4.80
CA VAL A 131 9.46 15.87 6.08
C VAL A 131 7.95 16.08 5.89
N THR A 132 7.54 16.87 4.91
CA THR A 132 6.12 17.12 4.60
C THR A 132 5.41 15.82 4.22
N ARG A 133 6.09 14.97 3.44
CA ARG A 133 5.59 13.65 3.09
C ARG A 133 5.44 12.73 4.31
N LYS A 134 6.42 12.70 5.22
CA LYS A 134 6.33 11.89 6.44
C LYS A 134 5.12 12.34 7.29
N LYS A 135 4.92 13.64 7.44
CA LYS A 135 3.73 14.20 8.12
C LYS A 135 2.44 13.77 7.44
N ARG A 136 2.35 13.88 6.12
CA ARG A 136 1.16 13.46 5.35
C ARG A 136 0.88 11.96 5.45
N ILE A 137 1.92 11.11 5.42
CA ILE A 137 1.77 9.66 5.60
C ILE A 137 1.27 9.35 7.02
N LEU A 138 1.77 10.05 8.03
CA LEU A 138 1.28 9.87 9.41
C LEU A 138 -0.21 10.22 9.53
N GLN A 139 -0.64 11.35 8.97
CA GLN A 139 -2.05 11.73 8.93
C GLN A 139 -2.92 10.68 8.22
N ILE A 140 -2.50 10.21 7.05
CA ILE A 140 -3.24 9.18 6.31
C ILE A 140 -3.26 7.85 7.08
N ARG A 141 -2.19 7.52 7.83
CA ARG A 141 -2.15 6.32 8.67
C ARG A 141 -3.07 6.44 9.88
N GLU A 142 -3.13 7.59 10.52
CA GLU A 142 -4.08 7.85 11.61
C GLU A 142 -5.53 7.71 11.10
N GLU A 143 -5.83 8.26 9.93
CA GLU A 143 -7.12 8.12 9.27
C GLU A 143 -7.42 6.65 8.90
N ALA A 144 -6.46 5.93 8.33
CA ALA A 144 -6.61 4.50 8.03
C ALA A 144 -6.86 3.67 9.30
N ASN A 145 -6.21 4.01 10.42
CA ASN A 145 -6.44 3.35 11.70
C ASN A 145 -7.84 3.65 12.25
N ARG A 146 -8.30 4.89 12.17
CA ARG A 146 -9.68 5.26 12.54
C ARG A 146 -10.70 4.46 11.71
N LEU A 147 -10.54 4.45 10.39
CA LEU A 147 -11.41 3.71 9.48
C LEU A 147 -11.36 2.19 9.73
N SER A 148 -10.18 1.65 10.03
CA SER A 148 -10.01 0.25 10.43
C SER A 148 -10.79 -0.08 11.71
N LEU A 149 -10.73 0.79 12.72
CA LEU A 149 -11.51 0.62 13.96
C LEU A 149 -13.02 0.68 13.68
N GLU A 150 -13.46 1.63 12.86
CA GLU A 150 -14.87 1.73 12.44
C GLU A 150 -15.34 0.47 11.68
N LEU A 151 -14.52 -0.08 10.78
CA LEU A 151 -14.82 -1.32 10.05
C LEU A 151 -14.85 -2.54 10.97
N LYS A 152 -13.93 -2.65 11.92
CA LYS A 152 -13.96 -3.70 12.95
C LYS A 152 -15.20 -3.59 13.82
N GLN A 153 -15.56 -2.38 14.22
CA GLN A 153 -16.77 -2.14 15.02
C GLN A 153 -18.01 -2.52 14.20
N LEU A 154 -18.10 -2.09 12.94
CA LEU A 154 -19.18 -2.46 12.04
C LEU A 154 -19.32 -3.98 11.89
N TYR A 155 -18.20 -4.71 11.81
CA TYR A 155 -18.20 -6.17 11.79
C TYR A 155 -18.70 -6.77 13.11
N ARG A 156 -18.23 -6.24 14.26
CA ARG A 156 -18.68 -6.68 15.60
C ARG A 156 -20.17 -6.39 15.83
N ASP A 157 -20.68 -5.27 15.33
CA ASP A 157 -22.08 -4.85 15.46
C ASP A 157 -23.04 -5.77 14.70
N TYR A 158 -22.56 -6.49 13.69
CA TYR A 158 -23.37 -7.53 13.02
C TYR A 158 -23.61 -8.74 13.93
N GLY A 159 -22.73 -9.00 14.89
CA GLY A 159 -22.79 -10.17 15.77
C GLY A 159 -22.18 -11.41 15.12
N PHE A 160 -22.99 -12.45 14.89
CA PHE A 160 -22.52 -13.72 14.33
C PHE A 160 -22.52 -13.65 12.79
N CYS A 161 -21.42 -13.14 12.22
CA CYS A 161 -21.25 -13.09 10.77
C CYS A 161 -20.80 -14.46 10.22
N PRO A 162 -21.48 -15.04 9.21
CA PRO A 162 -21.06 -16.29 8.57
C PRO A 162 -19.82 -16.12 7.67
N LEU A 163 -19.44 -14.89 7.38
CA LEU A 163 -18.28 -14.53 6.57
C LEU A 163 -17.14 -14.05 7.48
N GLY A 164 -15.91 -14.38 7.11
CA GLY A 164 -14.74 -13.73 7.71
C GLY A 164 -14.74 -12.22 7.43
N PRO A 165 -14.11 -11.40 8.29
CA PRO A 165 -14.06 -9.94 8.12
C PRO A 165 -13.48 -9.51 6.77
N GLU A 166 -12.67 -10.34 6.13
CA GLU A 166 -12.11 -10.08 4.81
C GLU A 166 -13.11 -10.16 3.66
N LEU A 167 -14.24 -10.83 3.84
CA LEU A 167 -15.29 -11.05 2.84
C LEU A 167 -16.53 -10.18 3.07
N THR A 168 -16.52 -9.28 4.07
CA THR A 168 -17.68 -8.43 4.40
C THR A 168 -17.79 -7.15 3.59
N ASP A 169 -16.91 -6.96 2.60
CA ASP A 169 -17.06 -5.86 1.65
C ASP A 169 -18.36 -6.05 0.83
N PRO A 170 -19.23 -5.03 0.72
CA PRO A 170 -20.50 -5.14 0.00
C PRO A 170 -20.37 -5.61 -1.45
N ARG A 171 -19.25 -5.31 -2.12
CA ARG A 171 -18.99 -5.76 -3.49
C ARG A 171 -18.83 -7.29 -3.56
N ILE A 172 -18.17 -7.86 -2.55
CA ILE A 172 -18.01 -9.31 -2.42
C ILE A 172 -19.35 -9.93 -2.06
N ILE A 173 -20.06 -9.39 -1.07
CA ILE A 173 -21.38 -9.91 -0.63
C ILE A 173 -22.36 -9.93 -1.81
N SER A 174 -22.41 -8.86 -2.61
CA SER A 174 -23.23 -8.81 -3.83
C SER A 174 -22.84 -9.87 -4.86
N SER A 175 -21.55 -10.14 -5.03
CA SER A 175 -21.06 -11.20 -5.93
C SER A 175 -21.41 -12.60 -5.42
N LEU A 176 -21.30 -12.85 -4.11
CA LEU A 176 -21.71 -14.10 -3.48
C LEU A 176 -23.22 -14.32 -3.63
N ALA A 177 -24.01 -13.28 -3.41
CA ALA A 177 -25.46 -13.31 -3.62
C ALA A 177 -25.82 -13.66 -5.07
N SER A 178 -25.12 -13.09 -6.06
CA SER A 178 -25.32 -13.41 -7.47
C SER A 178 -25.01 -14.89 -7.80
N ILE A 179 -23.93 -15.45 -7.24
CA ILE A 179 -23.58 -16.87 -7.42
C ILE A 179 -24.68 -17.77 -6.85
N ILE A 180 -25.16 -17.49 -5.65
CA ILE A 180 -26.22 -18.27 -4.99
C ILE A 180 -27.55 -18.11 -5.76
N GLN A 181 -27.89 -16.90 -6.18
CA GLN A 181 -29.12 -16.60 -6.93
C GLN A 181 -29.13 -17.30 -8.30
N SER A 182 -27.98 -17.43 -8.96
CA SER A 182 -27.83 -18.17 -10.22
C SER A 182 -27.95 -19.69 -10.07
N GLY A 183 -28.13 -20.21 -8.85
CA GLY A 183 -28.23 -21.64 -8.58
C GLY A 183 -26.90 -22.39 -8.65
N ARG A 184 -25.79 -21.68 -8.79
CA ARG A 184 -24.44 -22.28 -8.86
C ARG A 184 -23.92 -22.74 -7.49
N ALA A 185 -24.47 -22.19 -6.40
CA ALA A 185 -24.18 -22.58 -5.03
C ALA A 185 -25.45 -22.59 -4.18
N VAL A 186 -25.49 -23.49 -3.19
CA VAL A 186 -26.56 -23.55 -2.18
C VAL A 186 -26.14 -22.82 -0.90
N GLU A 187 -24.89 -23.00 -0.49
CA GLU A 187 -24.34 -22.46 0.76
C GLU A 187 -23.29 -21.37 0.51
N PHE A 188 -23.05 -20.52 1.51
CA PHE A 188 -21.96 -19.54 1.50
C PHE A 188 -20.60 -20.15 1.19
N ARG A 189 -20.28 -21.30 1.80
CA ARG A 189 -18.97 -21.94 1.61
C ARG A 189 -18.74 -22.28 0.14
N GLN A 190 -19.73 -22.88 -0.51
CA GLN A 190 -19.68 -23.21 -1.94
C GLN A 190 -19.60 -21.95 -2.80
N ALA A 191 -20.35 -20.90 -2.43
CA ALA A 191 -20.31 -19.61 -3.13
C ALA A 191 -18.93 -18.94 -3.03
N ILE A 192 -18.28 -19.02 -1.87
CA ILE A 192 -16.92 -18.49 -1.64
C ILE A 192 -15.90 -19.26 -2.47
N ASP A 193 -15.97 -20.60 -2.47
CA ASP A 193 -15.07 -21.43 -3.27
C ASP A 193 -15.20 -21.13 -4.78
N LEU A 194 -16.44 -20.97 -5.26
CA LEU A 194 -16.71 -20.57 -6.64
C LEU A 194 -16.24 -19.14 -6.93
N PHE A 195 -16.44 -18.21 -6.00
CA PHE A 195 -15.99 -16.83 -6.14
C PHE A 195 -14.47 -16.74 -6.31
N TYR A 196 -13.71 -17.42 -5.44
CA TYR A 196 -12.25 -17.47 -5.56
C TYR A 196 -11.79 -18.11 -6.87
N ARG A 197 -12.47 -19.20 -7.29
CA ARG A 197 -12.17 -19.91 -8.54
C ARG A 197 -12.43 -19.07 -9.77
N ASP A 198 -13.62 -18.47 -9.87
CA ASP A 198 -14.05 -17.67 -11.03
C ASP A 198 -13.13 -16.44 -11.20
N MET A 199 -12.68 -15.86 -10.10
CA MET A 199 -11.81 -14.68 -10.09
C MET A 199 -10.31 -15.02 -10.16
N ARG A 200 -9.95 -16.32 -10.22
CA ARG A 200 -8.55 -16.80 -10.29
C ARG A 200 -7.66 -16.20 -9.20
N VAL A 201 -8.21 -16.09 -7.99
CA VAL A 201 -7.49 -15.57 -6.82
C VAL A 201 -7.03 -16.75 -5.96
N ASN A 202 -5.71 -16.99 -5.97
CA ASN A 202 -5.10 -18.04 -5.17
C ASN A 202 -4.71 -17.52 -3.77
N TYR A 203 -4.61 -18.43 -2.81
CA TYR A 203 -4.22 -18.16 -1.42
C TYR A 203 -2.96 -17.27 -1.30
N ASN A 204 -1.94 -17.51 -2.12
CA ASN A 204 -0.70 -16.72 -2.10
C ASN A 204 -0.94 -15.23 -2.42
N ARG A 205 -1.87 -14.90 -3.31
CA ARG A 205 -2.21 -13.50 -3.62
C ARG A 205 -2.91 -12.83 -2.46
N ILE A 206 -3.78 -13.56 -1.76
CA ILE A 206 -4.46 -13.10 -0.55
C ILE A 206 -3.43 -12.82 0.56
N GLN A 207 -2.51 -13.74 0.81
CA GLN A 207 -1.47 -13.57 1.83
C GLN A 207 -0.52 -12.41 1.52
N ASN A 208 -0.15 -12.24 0.26
CA ASN A 208 0.66 -11.10 -0.16
C ASN A 208 -0.06 -9.77 0.09
N LEU A 209 -1.33 -9.66 -0.31
CA LEU A 209 -2.11 -8.44 -0.06
C LEU A 209 -2.31 -8.18 1.43
N ARG A 210 -2.57 -9.23 2.23
CA ARG A 210 -2.68 -9.13 3.68
C ARG A 210 -1.39 -8.59 4.28
N SER A 211 -0.25 -9.14 3.90
CA SER A 211 1.06 -8.70 4.38
C SER A 211 1.37 -7.25 3.99
N GLU A 212 1.02 -6.85 2.76
CA GLU A 212 1.16 -5.45 2.32
C GLU A 212 0.26 -4.50 3.12
N THR A 213 -0.98 -4.90 3.38
CA THR A 213 -1.95 -4.10 4.15
C THR A 213 -1.51 -3.95 5.59
N LEU A 214 -1.12 -5.05 6.25
CA LEU A 214 -0.59 -5.04 7.63
C LEU A 214 0.64 -4.14 7.75
N ARG A 215 1.56 -4.19 6.77
CA ARG A 215 2.75 -3.34 6.74
C ARG A 215 2.41 -1.86 6.53
N ALA A 216 1.42 -1.57 5.68
CA ALA A 216 1.01 -0.21 5.35
C ALA A 216 0.25 0.46 6.50
N ALA A 217 -0.81 -0.18 6.99
CA ALA A 217 -1.58 0.31 8.13
C ALA A 217 -0.73 0.38 9.40
N GLY A 218 0.17 -0.58 9.62
CA GLY A 218 0.90 -0.71 10.88
C GLY A 218 0.00 -1.25 12.01
N PRO A 219 0.54 -1.43 13.22
CA PRO A 219 -0.25 -1.86 14.36
C PRO A 219 -1.24 -0.76 14.79
N ASP A 220 -2.44 -1.18 15.13
CA ASP A 220 -3.45 -0.38 15.82
C ASP A 220 -2.89 0.05 17.20
N PRO A 221 -3.25 1.22 17.75
CA PRO A 221 -2.92 1.58 19.14
C PRO A 221 -3.31 0.52 20.18
N SER A 222 -4.34 -0.28 19.87
CA SER A 222 -4.78 -1.42 20.70
C SER A 222 -3.89 -2.68 20.59
N GLY A 223 -2.93 -2.71 19.66
CA GLY A 223 -2.07 -3.88 19.38
C GLY A 223 -2.73 -4.94 18.50
N GLU A 224 -4.01 -4.80 18.14
CA GLU A 224 -4.68 -5.69 17.21
C GLU A 224 -4.24 -5.47 15.75
N PRO A 225 -4.31 -6.49 14.89
CA PRO A 225 -4.08 -6.30 13.46
C PRO A 225 -5.14 -5.36 12.86
N PRO A 226 -4.78 -4.49 11.91
CA PRO A 226 -5.74 -3.64 11.20
C PRO A 226 -6.74 -4.48 10.41
N PHE A 227 -7.90 -3.89 10.12
CA PHE A 227 -8.93 -4.50 9.27
C PHE A 227 -8.33 -4.88 7.91
N PHE A 228 -8.77 -6.00 7.35
CA PHE A 228 -8.28 -6.49 6.06
C PHE A 228 -9.47 -6.86 5.21
N SER A 229 -9.54 -6.34 3.97
CA SER A 229 -10.53 -6.70 2.97
C SER A 229 -9.82 -7.28 1.74
N VAL A 230 -10.35 -8.37 1.18
CA VAL A 230 -9.83 -8.95 -0.07
C VAL A 230 -10.42 -8.31 -1.32
N ALA A 231 -11.36 -7.37 -1.20
CA ALA A 231 -12.11 -6.79 -2.33
C ALA A 231 -11.20 -6.25 -3.45
N LYS A 232 -10.06 -5.67 -3.09
CA LYS A 232 -9.04 -5.17 -4.02
C LYS A 232 -8.50 -6.22 -5.01
N LEU A 233 -8.55 -7.50 -4.65
CA LEU A 233 -8.11 -8.59 -5.54
C LEU A 233 -9.12 -8.88 -6.65
N PHE A 234 -10.37 -8.46 -6.45
CA PHE A 234 -11.52 -8.78 -7.30
C PHE A 234 -12.03 -7.59 -8.08
N PHE A 235 -11.97 -6.40 -7.48
CA PHE A 235 -12.52 -5.16 -8.05
C PHE A 235 -11.37 -4.15 -8.16
N ARG A 236 -10.97 -3.85 -9.40
CA ARG A 236 -9.99 -2.83 -9.74
C ARG A 236 -10.67 -1.61 -10.33
#